data_AF-A0A7C9BPA6-F1
#
_entry.id   AF-A0A7C9BPA6-F1
#
_cell.length_a   1.000
_cell.length_b   1.000
_cell.length_c   1.000
_cell.angle_alpha   90.00
_cell.angle_beta   90.00
_cell.angle_gamma   90.00
#
_symmetry.space_group_name_H-M   'P 1'
#
loop_
_entity.id
_entity.type
_entity.pdbx_description
1 polymer ?
#
loop_
_entity_poly.entity_id
_entity_poly.type
_entity_poly.pdbx_seq_one_letter_code
_entity_poly.pdbx_strand_id
1 'polypeptide(L)' 'MRRLAEIAVEVRKDWHPINNGAAVSALDAMATMGLVTEPYGFDRHGYGVTGQFLSNATGWRGPVARRIKAE' A
#
# COMPACT_ATOMS: atom_id res chain seq x y z
N MET A 1 -6.27 -3.47 -12.40
CA MET A 1 -5.51 -3.51 -11.15
C MET A 1 -4.07 -3.82 -11.48
N ARG A 2 -3.16 -2.94 -11.05
CA ARG A 2 -1.72 -3.15 -11.13
C ARG A 2 -1.25 -4.09 -10.04
N ARG A 3 0.02 -4.50 -10.10
CA ARG A 3 0.62 -5.25 -8.99
C ARG A 3 0.78 -4.34 -7.77
N LEU A 4 0.61 -4.89 -6.57
CA LEU A 4 0.83 -4.14 -5.32
C LEU A 4 2.26 -3.59 -5.26
N ALA A 5 3.24 -4.32 -5.79
CA ALA A 5 4.61 -3.84 -5.87
C ALA A 5 4.77 -2.55 -6.70
N GLU A 6 4.02 -2.42 -7.80
CA GLU A 6 4.04 -1.24 -8.66
C GLU A 6 3.39 -0.04 -7.95
N ILE A 7 2.27 -0.29 -7.26
CA ILE A 7 1.60 0.71 -6.43
C ILE A 7 2.54 1.18 -5.31
N ALA A 8 3.22 0.26 -4.62
CA ALA A 8 4.12 0.56 -3.52
C ALA A 8 5.31 1.44 -3.94
N VAL A 9 5.84 1.24 -5.16
CA VAL A 9 6.88 2.08 -5.75
C VAL A 9 6.34 3.48 -6.05
N GLU A 10 5.15 3.58 -6.61
CA GLU A 10 4.54 4.87 -6.93
C GLU A 10 4.23 5.69 -5.67
N VAL A 11 3.67 5.05 -4.64
CA VAL A 11 3.40 5.69 -3.35
C VAL A 11 4.68 6.27 -2.76
N ARG A 12 5.80 5.52 -2.78
CA ARG A 12 7.08 6.01 -2.23
C ARG A 12 7.70 7.17 -2.99
N LYS A 13 7.39 7.32 -4.28
CA LYS A 13 7.86 8.46 -5.08
C LYS A 13 7.10 9.73 -4.77
N ASP A 14 5.81 9.61 -4.47
CA ASP A 14 4.92 10.76 -4.21
C ASP A 14 4.85 11.13 -2.72
N TRP A 15 4.74 10.14 -1.84
CA TRP A 15 4.67 10.31 -0.40
C TRP A 15 6.06 10.22 0.22
N HIS A 16 6.79 11.35 0.27
CA HIS A 16 8.07 11.42 0.97
C HIS A 16 8.25 12.76 1.70
N PRO A 17 8.67 12.77 2.99
CA PRO A 17 8.92 11.61 3.85
C PRO A 17 7.62 10.95 4.38
N ILE A 18 7.69 9.64 4.67
CA ILE A 18 6.59 8.89 5.30
C ILE A 18 6.83 8.82 6.82
N ASN A 19 6.12 9.64 7.58
CA ASN A 19 6.27 9.70 9.05
C ASN A 19 5.40 8.68 9.81
N ASN A 20 4.72 7.77 9.11
CA ASN A 20 3.92 6.70 9.73
C ASN A 20 4.60 5.35 9.49
N GLY A 21 5.21 4.78 10.53
CA GLY A 21 5.90 3.49 10.45
C GLY A 21 5.01 2.31 10.04
N ALA A 22 3.73 2.31 10.44
CA ALA A 22 2.80 1.26 10.02
C ALA A 22 2.45 1.36 8.52
N ALA A 23 2.40 2.57 7.97
CA ALA A 23 2.26 2.76 6.53
C ALA A 23 3.51 2.27 5.77
N VAL A 24 4.70 2.50 6.31
CA VAL A 24 5.96 1.99 5.75
C VAL A 24 5.97 0.46 5.74
N SER A 25 5.64 -0.19 6.86
CA SER A 25 5.60 -1.66 6.94
C SER A 25 4.59 -2.27 5.96
N ALA A 26 3.40 -1.69 5.84
CA ALA A 26 2.39 -2.15 4.88
C ALA A 26 2.87 -1.99 3.43
N LEU A 27 3.53 -0.87 3.13
CA LEU A 27 4.12 -0.61 1.83
C LEU A 27 5.29 -1.54 1.52
N ASP A 28 6.06 -1.99 2.51
CA ASP A 28 7.15 -2.97 2.34
C ASP A 28 6.58 -4.35 2.01
N ALA A 29 5.50 -4.75 2.70
CA ALA A 29 4.75 -5.95 2.34
C ALA A 29 4.21 -5.88 0.91
N MET A 30 3.53 -4.78 0.55
CA MET A 30 3.03 -4.56 -0.81
C MET A 30 4.14 -4.64 -1.88
N ALA A 31 5.35 -4.18 -1.56
CA ALA A 31 6.50 -4.24 -2.48
C ALA A 31 6.92 -5.68 -2.86
N THR A 32 6.53 -6.67 -2.06
CA THR A 32 6.81 -8.10 -2.31
C THR A 32 5.64 -8.86 -2.92
N MET A 33 4.46 -8.22 -3.01
CA MET A 33 3.22 -8.87 -3.45
C MET A 33 2.91 -8.57 -4.92
N GLY A 34 2.30 -9.56 -5.59
CA GLY A 34 1.75 -9.42 -6.93
C GLY A 34 0.34 -8.85 -6.88
N LEU A 35 -0.65 -9.73 -6.77
CA LEU A 35 -2.06 -9.37 -6.78
C LEU A 35 -2.58 -9.12 -5.35
N VAL A 36 -3.58 -8.25 -5.22
CA VAL A 36 -4.22 -7.95 -3.93
C VAL A 36 -4.87 -9.17 -3.28
N THR A 37 -5.25 -10.16 -4.08
CA THR A 37 -5.94 -11.38 -3.66
C THR A 37 -4.98 -12.52 -3.29
N GLU A 38 -3.69 -12.34 -3.49
CA GLU A 38 -2.69 -13.37 -3.19
C GLU A 38 -2.49 -13.50 -1.66
N PRO A 39 -2.28 -14.72 -1.15
CA PRO A 39 -1.95 -14.93 0.25
C PRO A 39 -0.66 -14.19 0.65
N TYR A 40 -0.64 -13.66 1.87
CA TYR A 40 0.53 -13.03 2.47
C TYR A 40 0.66 -13.42 3.94
N GLY A 41 1.67 -14.24 4.27
CA GLY A 41 1.84 -14.76 5.63
C GLY A 41 0.61 -15.55 6.10
N PHE A 42 -0.04 -15.07 7.16
CA PHE A 42 -1.28 -15.66 7.69
C PHE A 42 -2.56 -15.11 7.02
N ASP A 43 -2.45 -14.06 6.21
CA ASP A 43 -3.57 -13.54 5.44
C ASP A 43 -3.76 -14.40 4.18
N ARG A 44 -4.89 -15.12 4.11
CA ARG A 44 -5.18 -16.03 3.00
C ARG A 44 -5.52 -15.30 1.69
N HIS A 45 -5.83 -14.01 1.75
CA HIS A 45 -6.35 -13.27 0.61
C HIS A 45 -5.70 -11.90 0.40
N GLY A 46 -4.66 -11.53 1.17
CA GLY A 46 -3.86 -10.31 0.98
C GLY A 46 -4.53 -8.98 1.35
N TYR A 47 -5.86 -8.96 1.51
CA TYR A 47 -6.64 -7.76 1.83
C TYR A 47 -6.26 -7.10 3.16
N GLY A 48 -5.72 -7.85 4.11
CA GLY A 48 -5.24 -7.33 5.39
C GLY A 48 -4.08 -6.35 5.19
N VAL A 49 -3.20 -6.61 4.22
CA VAL A 49 -2.07 -5.72 3.91
C VAL A 49 -2.56 -4.40 3.33
N THR A 50 -3.48 -4.43 2.37
CA THR A 50 -4.05 -3.20 1.77
C THR A 50 -4.90 -2.43 2.77
N GLY A 51 -5.67 -3.13 3.62
CA GLY A 51 -6.42 -2.54 4.71
C GLY A 51 -5.53 -1.82 5.72
N GLN A 52 -4.40 -2.43 6.11
CA GLN A 52 -3.38 -1.77 6.94
C GLN A 52 -2.84 -0.51 6.26
N PHE A 53 -2.47 -0.61 4.97
CA PHE A 53 -1.97 0.55 4.23
C PHE A 53 -2.99 1.69 4.22
N LEU A 54 -4.23 1.43 3.80
CA LEU A 54 -5.27 2.46 3.69
C LEU A 54 -5.58 3.11 5.05
N SER A 55 -5.61 2.32 6.13
CA SER A 55 -5.85 2.81 7.49
C SER A 55 -4.73 3.72 8.00
N ASN A 56 -3.49 3.49 7.55
CA ASN A 56 -2.31 4.24 7.98
C ASN A 56 -1.90 5.35 6.99
N ALA A 57 -2.48 5.35 5.78
CA ALA A 57 -2.22 6.35 4.74
C ALA A 57 -3.00 7.66 4.93
N THR A 58 -3.56 7.95 6.10
CA THR A 58 -4.37 9.16 6.36
C THR A 58 -3.59 10.46 6.21
N GLY A 59 -2.28 10.44 6.46
CA GLY A 59 -1.37 11.57 6.24
C GLY A 59 -1.07 11.85 4.76
N TRP A 60 -1.25 10.86 3.88
CA TRP A 60 -1.00 11.00 2.45
C TRP A 60 -2.22 11.58 1.73
N ARG A 61 -2.04 12.73 1.09
CA ARG A 61 -3.11 13.51 0.47
C ARG A 61 -2.66 14.04 -0.90
N GLY A 62 -3.63 14.43 -1.73
CA GLY A 62 -3.39 14.97 -3.06
C GLY A 62 -4.03 14.13 -4.17
N PRO A 63 -3.86 14.54 -5.45
CA PRO A 63 -4.44 13.83 -6.59
C PRO A 63 -3.93 12.39 -6.72
N VAL A 64 -2.62 12.18 -6.52
CA VAL A 64 -2.00 10.84 -6.60
C VAL A 64 -2.53 9.93 -5.49
N ALA A 65 -2.55 10.43 -4.25
CA ALA A 65 -3.13 9.72 -3.11
C ALA A 65 -4.59 9.30 -3.34
N ARG A 66 -5.43 10.21 -3.86
CA ARG A 66 -6.84 9.91 -4.14
C ARG A 66 -7.02 8.85 -5.21
N ARG A 67 -6.24 8.93 -6.29
CA ARG A 67 -6.29 7.92 -7.37
C ARG A 67 -5.87 6.54 -6.87
N ILE A 68 -4.75 6.46 -6.16
CA ILE A 68 -4.20 5.16 -5.71
C ILE A 68 -5.09 4.52 -4.65
N LYS A 69 -5.67 5.30 -3.72
CA LYS A 69 -6.58 4.75 -2.70
C LYS A 69 -7.91 4.23 -3.26
N ALA A 70 -8.25 4.58 -4.49
CA ALA A 70 -9.47 4.16 -5.17
C ALA A 70 -9.24 2.98 -6.13
N GLU A 71 -7.98 2.61 -6.41
CA GLU A 71 -7.60 1.44 -7.23
C GLU A 71 -7.80 0.14 -6.45
#